data_AF-A0A2A6BMH3-F1
#
_entry.id   AF-A0A2A6BMH3-F1
#
_cell.length_a   1.000
_cell.length_b   1.000
_cell.length_c   1.000
_cell.angle_alpha   90.00
_cell.angle_beta   90.00
_cell.angle_gamma   90.00
#
_symmetry.space_group_name_H-M   'P 1'
#
loop_
_entity.id
_entity.type
_entity.pdbx_description
1 polymer ?
#
loop_
_entity_poly.entity_id
_entity_poly.type
_entity_poly.pdbx_seq_one_letter_code
_entity_poly.pdbx_strand_id
1 'polypeptide(L)' 'MSGEKITDKNKSYRYGAYRLFVATTMGHLGKGTRVRLPSCFVSAVRKLWPSPHYSGFSSSNITDM' A
#
# COMPACT_ATOMS: atom_id res chain seq x y z
N MET A 1 -23.51 -16.07 6.65
CA MET A 1 -22.52 -16.41 5.60
C MET A 1 -21.14 -16.04 6.12
N SER A 2 -20.35 -17.03 6.52
CA SER A 2 -19.00 -16.80 7.05
C SER A 2 -18.15 -16.19 5.94
N GLY A 3 -17.77 -14.92 6.11
CA GLY A 3 -16.95 -14.19 5.15
C GLY A 3 -15.52 -14.69 5.20
N GLU A 4 -15.22 -15.73 4.43
CA GLU A 4 -13.87 -16.22 4.25
C GLU A 4 -13.05 -15.12 3.57
N LYS A 5 -12.15 -14.49 4.33
CA LYS A 5 -11.22 -13.48 3.80
C LYS A 5 -10.30 -14.17 2.81
N ILE A 6 -10.56 -13.97 1.51
CA ILE A 6 -9.58 -14.28 0.47
C ILE A 6 -8.31 -13.48 0.81
N THR A 7 -7.34 -14.17 1.38
CA THR A 7 -6.06 -13.60 1.77
C THR A 7 -5.25 -13.44 0.50
N ASP A 8 -5.42 -12.30 -0.18
CA ASP A 8 -4.55 -11.92 -1.29
C ASP A 8 -3.14 -11.67 -0.73
N LYS A 9 -2.31 -12.73 -0.70
CA LYS A 9 -0.91 -12.68 -0.23
C LYS A 9 -0.12 -11.62 -1.02
N ASN A 10 -0.39 -11.49 -2.31
CA ASN A 10 0.22 -10.49 -3.17
C ASN A 10 -0.15 -9.07 -2.72
N LYS A 11 -1.39 -8.83 -2.26
CA LYS A 11 -1.79 -7.55 -1.66
C LYS A 11 -0.93 -7.21 -0.46
N SER A 12 -0.72 -8.15 0.45
CA SER A 12 0.14 -7.93 1.63
C SER A 12 1.59 -7.60 1.23
N TYR A 13 2.16 -8.31 0.25
CA TYR A 13 3.50 -8.02 -0.26
C TYR A 13 3.60 -6.63 -0.90
N ARG A 14 2.63 -6.24 -1.75
CA ARG A 14 2.58 -4.88 -2.32
C ARG A 14 2.54 -3.80 -1.23
N TYR A 15 1.66 -3.95 -0.24
CA TYR A 15 1.57 -2.99 0.88
C TYR A 15 2.86 -2.93 1.70
N GLY A 16 3.50 -4.07 1.95
CA GLY A 16 4.81 -4.14 2.60
C GLY A 16 5.87 -3.38 1.82
N ALA A 17 5.98 -3.61 0.50
CA ALA A 17 6.93 -2.92 -0.36
C ALA A 17 6.70 -1.41 -0.40
N TYR A 18 5.44 -0.96 -0.48
CA TYR A 18 5.07 0.45 -0.42
C TYR A 18 5.51 1.10 0.89
N ARG A 19 5.24 0.46 2.03
CA ARG A 19 5.63 0.98 3.35
C ARG A 19 7.14 1.00 3.54
N LEU A 20 7.83 -0.04 3.09
CA LEU A 20 9.28 -0.13 3.20
C LEU A 20 9.97 0.99 2.42
N PHE A 21 9.57 1.20 1.16
CA PHE A 21 10.10 2.29 0.34
C PHE A 21 9.93 3.65 1.00
N VAL A 22 8.74 3.91 1.54
CA VAL A 22 8.46 5.18 2.23
C VAL A 22 9.31 5.30 3.49
N ALA A 23 9.41 4.25 4.31
CA ALA A 23 10.20 4.27 5.54
C ALA A 23 11.70 4.47 5.27
N THR A 24 12.24 3.88 4.19
CA THR A 24 13.66 4.02 3.84
C THR A 24 14.00 5.35 3.20
N THR A 25 13.07 5.96 2.48
CA THR A 25 13.32 7.24 1.78
C THR A 25 12.97 8.47 2.60
N MET A 26 11.89 8.41 3.40
CA MET A 26 11.33 9.56 4.13
C MET A 26 11.49 9.43 5.64
N GLY A 27 11.85 8.25 6.16
CA GLY A 27 11.90 8.00 7.60
C GLY A 27 10.50 7.93 8.25
N HIS A 28 10.39 8.43 9.48
CA HIS A 28 9.16 8.39 10.26
C HIS A 28 8.20 9.53 9.87
N LEU A 29 7.02 9.18 9.34
CA LEU A 29 5.99 10.14 8.87
C LEU A 29 4.86 10.43 9.87
N GLY A 30 4.80 9.70 10.99
CA GLY A 30 3.67 9.76 11.92
C GLY A 30 2.44 8.96 11.44
N LYS A 31 1.41 8.92 12.30
CA LYS A 31 0.17 8.18 12.06
C LYS A 31 -0.71 8.95 11.06
N GLY A 32 -1.36 8.22 10.16
CA GLY A 32 -2.28 8.83 9.17
C GLY A 32 -1.59 9.48 7.98
N THR A 33 -0.32 9.85 8.04
CA THR A 33 0.38 10.43 6.90
C THR A 33 0.61 9.38 5.80
N ARG A 34 -0.01 9.57 4.63
CA ARG A 34 0.18 8.71 3.45
C ARG A 34 0.76 9.53 2.31
N VAL A 35 1.84 9.03 1.71
CA VAL A 35 2.55 9.70 0.61
C VAL A 35 2.24 9.01 -0.72
N ARG A 36 2.13 9.79 -1.80
CA ARG A 36 1.98 9.26 -3.15
C ARG A 36 3.32 8.72 -3.64
N LEU A 37 3.31 7.46 -4.08
CA LEU A 37 4.50 6.79 -4.62
C LEU A 37 4.72 7.14 -6.10
N PRO A 38 5.98 7.14 -6.57
CA PRO A 38 6.28 7.27 -7.99
C PRO A 38 5.62 6.18 -8.83
N SER A 39 5.12 6.55 -10.01
CA SER A 39 4.41 5.63 -10.91
C SER A 39 5.28 4.46 -11.39
N CYS A 40 6.57 4.71 -11.62
CA CYS A 40 7.54 3.70 -12.02
C CYS A 40 7.69 2.59 -10.96
N PHE A 41 7.82 2.97 -9.69
CA PHE A 41 7.91 2.05 -8.57
C PHE A 41 6.62 1.24 -8.38
N VAL A 42 5.47 1.91 -8.41
CA VAL A 42 4.16 1.23 -8.31
C VAL A 42 4.00 0.22 -9.44
N SER A 43 4.38 0.57 -10.66
CA SER A 43 4.29 -0.32 -11.82
C SER A 43 5.18 -1.55 -11.68
N ALA A 44 6.42 -1.38 -11.20
CA ALA A 44 7.33 -2.49 -10.94
C ALA A 44 6.79 -3.45 -9.86
N VAL A 45 6.30 -2.91 -8.74
CA VAL A 45 5.70 -3.69 -7.65
C VAL A 45 4.45 -4.45 -8.11
N ARG A 46 3.61 -3.82 -8.97
CA ARG A 46 2.41 -4.46 -9.54
C ARG A 46 2.74 -5.56 -10.55
N LYS A 47 3.87 -5.48 -11.27
CA LYS A 47 4.37 -6.55 -12.14
C LYS A 47 4.86 -7.75 -11.33
N LEU A 48 5.54 -7.52 -10.21
CA LEU A 48 6.07 -8.58 -9.34
C LEU A 48 4.96 -9.31 -8.58
N TRP A 49 3.96 -8.56 -8.09
CA TRP A 49 2.80 -9.09 -7.39
C TRP A 49 1.51 -8.61 -8.06
N PRO A 50 1.01 -9.31 -9.08
CA PRO A 50 -0.17 -8.89 -9.82
C PRO A 50 -1.47 -9.02 -9.01
N SER A 51 -2.50 -8.30 -9.43
CA SER A 51 -3.87 -8.37 -8.89
C SER A 51 -4.87 -8.12 -10.01
N PRO A 52 -6.05 -8.79 -10.00
CA PRO A 52 -7.13 -8.49 -10.94
C PRO A 52 -7.72 -7.08 -10.74
N HIS A 53 -7.62 -6.53 -9.52
CA HIS A 53 -8.16 -5.21 -9.18
C HIS A 53 -7.15 -4.39 -8.39
N TYR A 54 -6.81 -3.21 -8.89
CA TYR A 54 -5.94 -2.27 -8.20
C TYR A 54 -6.73 -1.12 -7.60
N SER A 55 -6.53 -0.84 -6.31
CA SER A 55 -6.95 0.41 -5.70
C SER A 55 -5.90 1.50 -5.96
N GLY A 56 -6.39 2.72 -6.19
CA GLY A 56 -5.56 3.92 -6.27
C GLY A 56 -5.05 4.37 -4.90
N PHE A 57 -4.39 5.53 -4.88
CA PHE A 57 -4.04 6.19 -3.64
C PHE A 57 -5.32 6.61 -2.89
N SER A 58 -5.35 6.36 -1.59
CA SER A 58 -6.43 6.78 -0.69
C SER A 58 -5.78 7.49 0.49
N SER A 59 -6.26 8.68 0.83
CA SER A 59 -5.86 9.38 2.06
C SER A 59 -6.19 8.52 3.29
N SER A 60 -5.52 8.77 4.40
CA SER A 60 -6.03 8.24 5.66
C SER A 60 -7.27 9.05 6.05
N ASN A 61 -8.26 8.37 6.63
CA ASN A 61 -9.39 9.02 7.29
C ASN A 61 -9.13 9.17 8.80
N ILE A 62 -7.86 9.13 9.21
CA ILE A 62 -7.47 9.39 10.60
C ILE A 62 -7.38 10.90 10.71
N THR A 63 -8.50 11.53 11.06
CA THR A 63 -8.52 12.88 11.64
C THR A 63 -8.11 12.76 13.10
N ASP A 64 -6.97 13.33 13.48
CA ASP A 64 -6.71 13.67 14.88
C ASP A 64 -7.76 14.72 15.29
N MET A 65 -8.80 14.28 15.99
CA MET A 65 -9.57 15.13 16.90
C MET A 65 -9.16 14.77 18.32
#